data_AF-A0A9E2Z648-F1
#
_entry.id   AF-A0A9E2Z648-F1
#
_cell.length_a   1.000
_cell.length_b   1.000
_cell.length_c   1.000
_cell.angle_alpha   90.00
_cell.angle_beta   90.00
_cell.angle_gamma   90.00
#
_symmetry.space_group_name_H-M   'P 1'
#
loop_
_entity.id
_entity.type
_entity.pdbx_description
1 polymer ?
#
loop_
_entity_poly.entity_id
_entity_poly.type
_entity_poly.pdbx_seq_one_letter_code
_entity_poly.pdbx_strand_id
1 'polypeptide(L)'
;MAGSQALAVRVTDTTIHTWDLARALGVDDALEPSLITWMAEHLEAIYAGMAETPVSVETTHRFFAAPVNAVASDISRQDRLLRRMGRNPHRAFPDSAVTRPPEAVRDRR
;
A
#
# COMPACT_ATOMS: atom_id res chain seq x y z
N MET A 1 -2.32 -0.06 24.41
CA MET A 1 -1.23 -0.18 23.41
C MET A 1 0.05 0.31 24.05
N ALA A 2 1.14 -0.45 23.96
CA ALA A 2 2.46 0.01 24.39
C ALA A 2 3.06 1.01 23.38
N GLY A 3 3.94 1.92 23.80
CA GLY A 3 4.56 2.90 22.90
C GLY A 3 5.34 2.25 21.74
N SER A 4 5.97 1.10 21.98
CA SER A 4 6.63 0.30 20.94
C SER A 4 5.66 -0.23 19.87
N GLN A 5 4.47 -0.66 20.28
CA GLN A 5 3.42 -1.11 19.36
C GLN A 5 2.89 0.08 18.54
N ALA A 6 2.69 1.24 19.16
CA ALA A 6 2.26 2.45 18.45
C ALA A 6 3.27 2.86 17.37
N LEU A 7 4.56 2.81 17.69
CA LEU A 7 5.63 3.07 16.73
C LEU A 7 5.61 2.05 15.59
N ALA A 8 5.47 0.76 15.90
CA ALA A 8 5.42 -0.30 14.90
C ALA A 8 4.24 -0.16 13.93
N VAL A 9 3.05 0.21 14.44
CA VAL A 9 1.87 0.55 13.61
C VAL A 9 2.20 1.72 12.70
N ARG A 10 2.76 2.81 13.24
CA ARG A 10 3.08 4.01 12.45
C ARG A 10 4.11 3.76 11.36
N VAL A 11 5.14 2.98 11.65
CA VAL A 11 6.14 2.57 10.66
C VAL A 11 5.46 1.79 9.54
N THR A 12 4.67 0.78 9.89
CA THR A 12 3.96 -0.06 8.92
C THR A 12 3.04 0.77 8.02
N ASP A 13 2.17 1.59 8.60
CA ASP A 13 1.23 2.42 7.85
C ASP A 13 1.95 3.40 6.92
N THR A 14 2.96 4.09 7.44
CA THR A 14 3.73 5.07 6.67
C THR A 14 4.46 4.41 5.51
N THR A 15 5.05 3.23 5.71
CA THR A 15 5.72 2.49 4.64
C THR A 15 4.76 2.15 3.50
N ILE A 16 3.54 1.70 3.83
CA ILE A 16 2.55 1.39 2.81
C ILE A 16 2.04 2.64 2.09
N HIS A 17 1.84 3.75 2.80
CA HIS A 17 1.44 5.01 2.16
C HIS A 17 2.54 5.65 1.31
N THR A 18 3.81 5.45 1.68
CA THR A 18 4.94 5.82 0.81
C THR A 18 4.93 5.00 -0.48
N TRP A 19 4.62 3.71 -0.40
CA TRP A 19 4.42 2.87 -1.58
C TRP A 19 3.24 3.36 -2.44
N ASP A 20 2.09 3.65 -1.83
CA ASP A 20 0.91 4.20 -2.53
C ASP A 20 1.28 5.50 -3.29
N LEU A 21 2.05 6.38 -2.64
CA LEU A 21 2.50 7.65 -3.21
C LEU A 21 3.50 7.45 -4.37
N ALA A 22 4.49 6.59 -4.19
CA ALA A 22 5.47 6.27 -5.25
C ALA A 22 4.76 5.77 -6.52
N ARG A 23 3.79 4.87 -6.32
CA ARG A 23 2.93 4.34 -7.37
C ARG A 23 2.09 5.42 -8.06
N ALA A 24 1.49 6.33 -7.30
CA ALA A 24 0.69 7.42 -7.86
C ALA A 24 1.54 8.41 -8.68
N LEU A 25 2.80 8.60 -8.29
CA LEU A 25 3.75 9.46 -8.99
C LEU A 25 4.43 8.78 -10.18
N GLY A 26 4.25 7.47 -10.36
CA GLY A 26 4.93 6.69 -11.40
C GLY A 26 6.45 6.61 -11.20
N VAL A 27 6.92 6.68 -9.95
CA VAL A 27 8.33 6.51 -9.58
C VAL A 27 8.57 5.11 -9.01
N ASP A 28 9.83 4.79 -8.70
CA ASP A 28 10.20 3.50 -8.11
C ASP A 28 9.44 3.23 -6.81
N ASP A 29 8.71 2.13 -6.78
CA ASP A 29 7.88 1.66 -5.68
C ASP A 29 8.49 0.42 -4.98
N ALA A 30 9.77 0.12 -5.21
CA ALA A 30 10.49 -0.90 -4.46
C ALA A 30 10.69 -0.47 -3.00
N LEU A 31 10.13 -1.24 -2.06
CA LEU A 31 10.35 -1.07 -0.63
C LEU A 31 11.64 -1.77 -0.18
N GLU A 32 12.23 -1.25 0.89
CA GLU A 32 13.47 -1.81 1.45
C GLU A 32 13.26 -3.27 1.92
N PRO A 33 14.08 -4.24 1.46
CA PRO A 33 13.84 -5.68 1.72
C PRO A 33 13.83 -6.11 3.18
N SER A 34 14.65 -5.50 4.03
CA SER A 34 14.71 -5.82 5.47
C SER A 34 13.44 -5.36 6.18
N LEU A 35 12.90 -4.20 5.80
CA LEU A 35 11.66 -3.64 6.30
C LEU A 35 10.46 -4.47 5.86
N ILE A 36 10.42 -4.92 4.60
CA ILE A 36 9.41 -5.88 4.12
C ILE A 36 9.44 -7.17 4.96
N THR A 37 10.63 -7.70 5.22
CA THR A 37 10.81 -8.94 5.97
C THR A 37 10.31 -8.78 7.40
N TRP A 38 10.72 -7.71 8.08
CA TRP A 38 10.29 -7.40 9.43
C TRP A 38 8.76 -7.24 9.52
N MET A 39 8.14 -6.45 8.62
CA MET A 39 6.69 -6.26 8.61
C MET A 39 5.95 -7.58 8.35
N ALA A 40 6.41 -8.39 7.39
CA ALA A 40 5.76 -9.65 7.05
C ALA A 40 5.74 -10.64 8.24
N GLU A 41 6.81 -10.67 9.03
CA GLU A 41 6.96 -11.52 10.20
C GLU A 41 6.18 -11.02 11.42
N HIS A 42 6.03 -9.70 11.57
CA HIS A 42 5.45 -9.09 12.78
C HIS A 42 4.02 -8.57 12.60
N LEU A 43 3.45 -8.61 11.39
CA LEU A 43 2.18 -7.96 11.06
C LEU A 43 1.04 -8.27 12.04
N GLU A 44 0.86 -9.55 12.41
CA GLU A 44 -0.17 -9.98 13.35
C GLU A 44 0.06 -9.39 14.76
N ALA A 45 1.31 -9.39 15.22
CA ALA A 45 1.68 -8.85 16.53
C ALA A 45 1.55 -7.31 16.57
N ILE A 46 1.85 -6.63 15.47
CA ILE A 46 1.74 -5.16 15.35
C ILE A 46 0.29 -4.72 15.59
N TYR A 47 -0.67 -5.39 14.95
CA TYR A 47 -2.09 -5.04 15.05
C TYR A 47 -2.87 -5.82 16.12
N ALA A 48 -2.18 -6.63 16.94
CA ALA A 48 -2.81 -7.44 17.97
C ALA A 48 -3.62 -6.58 18.97
N GLY A 49 -4.85 -7.00 19.25
CA GLY A 49 -5.75 -6.35 20.21
C GLY A 49 -6.37 -5.03 19.73
N MET A 50 -6.21 -4.68 18.45
CA MET A 50 -6.87 -3.52 17.86
C MET A 50 -8.24 -3.89 17.30
N ALA A 51 -9.22 -2.99 17.44
CA ALA A 51 -10.59 -3.22 16.97
C ALA A 51 -10.70 -3.22 15.43
N GLU A 52 -9.79 -2.53 14.74
CA GLU A 52 -9.64 -2.57 13.29
C GLU A 52 -8.20 -2.94 12.94
N THR A 53 -8.04 -3.88 12.00
CA THR A 53 -6.74 -4.36 11.54
C THR A 53 -6.79 -4.65 10.05
N PRO A 54 -5.70 -4.39 9.31
CA PRO A 54 -5.61 -4.76 7.90
C PRO A 54 -5.59 -6.28 7.69
N VAL A 55 -5.20 -7.05 8.71
CA VAL A 55 -4.97 -8.50 8.62
C VAL A 55 -6.21 -9.34 8.89
N SER A 56 -7.21 -8.79 9.58
CA SER A 56 -8.44 -9.52 9.88
C SER A 56 -9.52 -9.24 8.84
N VAL A 57 -9.99 -10.31 8.20
CA VAL A 57 -11.08 -10.27 7.21
C VAL A 57 -12.41 -9.83 7.81
N GLU A 58 -12.59 -9.95 9.13
CA GLU A 58 -13.83 -9.66 9.86
C GLU A 58 -13.92 -8.21 10.35
N THR A 59 -12.90 -7.40 10.12
CA THR A 59 -12.94 -5.99 10.53
C THR A 59 -13.79 -5.17 9.56
N THR A 60 -14.20 -3.99 10.00
CA THR A 60 -15.00 -3.04 9.20
C THR A 60 -14.26 -2.48 7.99
N HIS A 61 -12.95 -2.75 7.84
CA HIS A 61 -12.12 -2.29 6.71
C HIS A 61 -12.21 -0.78 6.47
N ARG A 62 -12.37 0.04 7.53
CA ARG A 62 -12.55 1.50 7.36
C ARG A 62 -11.25 2.20 7.02
N PHE A 63 -10.15 1.71 7.55
CA PHE A 63 -8.82 2.30 7.35
C PHE A 63 -8.01 1.57 6.27
N PHE A 64 -8.33 0.31 6.01
CA PHE A 64 -7.67 -0.51 4.99
C PHE A 64 -8.71 -1.30 4.22
N ALA A 65 -8.49 -1.48 2.92
CA ALA A 65 -9.29 -2.41 2.14
C ALA A 65 -9.08 -3.84 2.64
N ALA A 66 -10.07 -4.71 2.42
CA ALA A 66 -9.99 -6.12 2.79
C ALA A 66 -8.76 -6.80 2.16
N PRO A 67 -8.10 -7.74 2.87
CA PRO A 67 -7.02 -8.53 2.30
C PRO A 67 -7.41 -9.13 0.96
N VAL A 68 -6.53 -8.98 -0.03
CA VAL A 68 -6.73 -9.62 -1.33
C VAL A 68 -6.10 -11.01 -1.26
N ASN A 69 -6.92 -12.06 -1.24
CA ASN A 69 -6.45 -13.44 -1.21
C ASN A 69 -5.39 -13.68 -2.30
N ALA A 70 -4.18 -14.07 -1.89
CA ALA A 70 -3.10 -14.41 -2.80
C ALA A 70 -3.28 -15.85 -3.28
N VAL A 71 -3.53 -16.06 -4.58
CA VAL A 71 -3.75 -17.40 -5.16
C VAL A 71 -2.48 -18.00 -5.77
N ALA A 72 -1.40 -17.22 -5.95
CA ALA A 72 -0.18 -17.69 -6.62
C ALA A 72 1.02 -17.76 -5.68
N SER A 73 1.73 -18.88 -5.67
CA SER A 73 2.95 -19.13 -4.89
C SER A 73 4.18 -18.33 -5.36
N ASP A 74 4.11 -17.70 -6.54
CA ASP A 74 5.25 -17.07 -7.23
C ASP A 74 5.29 -15.53 -7.13
N ILE A 75 4.49 -14.92 -6.25
CA ILE A 75 4.50 -13.46 -6.07
C ILE A 75 5.65 -13.01 -5.15
N SER A 76 6.12 -11.77 -5.30
CA SER A 76 7.21 -11.24 -4.48
C SER A 76 6.80 -11.12 -3.00
N ARG A 77 7.77 -11.01 -2.09
CA ARG A 77 7.48 -10.80 -0.65
C ARG A 77 6.77 -9.45 -0.42
N GLN A 78 7.13 -8.43 -1.18
CA GLN A 78 6.44 -7.13 -1.20
C GLN A 78 4.98 -7.31 -1.61
N ASP A 79 4.70 -7.99 -2.73
CA ASP A 79 3.33 -8.17 -3.22
C ASP A 79 2.46 -8.95 -2.24
N ARG A 80 3.03 -9.97 -1.57
CA ARG A 80 2.33 -10.68 -0.49
C ARG A 80 1.95 -9.74 0.65
N LEU A 81 2.88 -8.92 1.11
CA LEU A 81 2.63 -7.97 2.19
C LEU A 81 1.56 -6.95 1.78
N LEU A 82 1.70 -6.34 0.61
CA LEU A 82 0.75 -5.36 0.07
C LEU A 82 -0.66 -5.95 -0.02
N ARG A 83 -0.80 -7.19 -0.52
CA ARG A 83 -2.08 -7.89 -0.59
C ARG A 83 -2.69 -8.20 0.78
N ARG A 84 -1.88 -8.59 1.77
CA ARG A 84 -2.33 -8.73 3.17
C ARG A 84 -2.82 -7.40 3.74
N MET A 85 -2.21 -6.31 3.30
CA MET A 85 -2.67 -4.96 3.60
C MET A 85 -3.85 -4.55 2.70
N GLY A 86 -4.40 -5.39 1.82
CA GLY A 86 -5.53 -5.04 0.96
C GLY A 86 -5.18 -4.17 -0.26
N ARG A 87 -3.89 -4.04 -0.60
CA ARG A 87 -3.41 -3.33 -1.79
C ARG A 87 -3.30 -4.29 -2.98
N ASN A 88 -3.44 -3.76 -4.20
CA ASN A 88 -3.27 -4.52 -5.44
C ASN A 88 -2.13 -3.95 -6.28
N PRO A 89 -0.92 -4.53 -6.22
CA PRO A 89 0.28 -3.98 -6.86
C PRO A 89 0.26 -4.01 -8.39
N HIS A 90 -0.55 -4.90 -9.00
CA HIS A 90 -0.65 -5.01 -10.46
C HIS A 90 -1.90 -4.33 -11.03
N ARG A 91 -2.67 -3.63 -10.19
CA ARG A 91 -3.75 -2.80 -10.69
C ARG A 91 -3.14 -1.55 -11.34
N ALA A 92 -3.31 -1.42 -12.65
CA ALA A 92 -3.03 -0.16 -13.33
C ALA A 92 -3.90 0.94 -12.70
N PHE A 93 -3.32 2.11 -12.44
CA PHE A 93 -4.15 3.28 -12.29
C PHE A 93 -4.83 3.48 -13.66
N PRO A 94 -6.16 3.66 -13.71
CA PRO A 94 -6.76 4.15 -14.94
C PRO A 94 -6.01 5.42 -15.29
N ASP A 95 -5.53 5.54 -16.54
CA ASP A 95 -4.85 6.74 -17.03
C ASP A 95 -5.59 7.95 -16.47
N SER A 96 -4.91 8.68 -15.58
CA SER A 96 -5.46 9.89 -15.00
C SER A 96 -5.92 10.70 -16.20
N ALA A 97 -7.22 10.97 -16.29
CA ALA A 97 -7.82 11.86 -17.25
C ALA A 97 -7.32 13.28 -16.97
N VAL A 98 -6.03 13.52 -17.13
CA VAL A 98 -5.44 14.81 -17.39
C VAL A 98 -5.63 14.99 -18.89
N THR A 99 -6.85 15.38 -19.26
CA THR A 99 -7.07 16.01 -20.55
C THR A 99 -6.16 17.23 -20.59
N ARG A 100 -4.99 17.08 -21.23
CA ARG A 100 -4.14 18.22 -21.58
C ARG A 100 -5.03 19.13 -22.42
N PRO A 101 -5.33 20.38 -21.99
CA PRO A 101 -6.09 21.28 -22.84
C PRO A 101 -5.35 21.45 -24.16
N PRO A 102 -6.06 21.54 -25.31
CA PRO A 102 -5.40 21.73 -26.58
C PRO A 102 -4.54 22.99 -26.50
N GLU A 103 -3.26 22.86 -26.86
CA GLU A 103 -2.35 24.00 -26.98
C GLU A 103 -3.00 25.02 -27.92
N ALA A 104 -3.34 26.19 -27.40
CA ALA A 104 -3.78 27.29 -28.22
C ALA A 104 -2.67 27.59 -29.22
N VAL A 105 -2.97 27.37 -30.50
CA VAL A 105 -2.16 27.83 -31.63
C VAL A 105 -1.92 29.31 -31.41
N ARG A 106 -0.71 29.65 -30.94
CA ARG A 106 -0.21 31.03 -31.00
C ARG A 106 0.10 31.31 -32.46
N ASP A 107 -0.95 31.72 -33.17
CA ASP A 107 -0.83 32.26 -34.51
C ASP A 107 0.05 33.51 -34.42
N ARG A 108 1.20 33.46 -35.10
CA ARG A 108 2.10 34.59 -35.22
C ARG A 108 1.49 35.54 -36.25
N ARG A 109 0.98 36.68 -35.81
CA ARG A 109 0.88 37.89 -36.62
C ARG A 109 1.25 39.11 -35.80
#